data_AF-A0A7Y0DLF2-F1
#
_entry.id   AF-A0A7Y0DLF2-F1
#
_cell.length_a   1.000
_cell.length_b   1.000
_cell.length_c   1.000
_cell.angle_alpha   90.00
_cell.angle_beta   90.00
_cell.angle_gamma   90.00
#
_symmetry.space_group_name_H-M   'P 1'
#
loop_
_entity.id
_entity.type
_entity.pdbx_description
1 polymer ?
#
loop_
_entity_poly.entity_id
_entity_poly.type
_entity_poly.pdbx_seq_one_letter_code
_entity_poly.pdbx_strand_id
1 'polypeptide(L)'
;MGTAKTADIKYMMLRNRLGIANALLEQTPERTQTTNEEVEINLSKTAKLWEGYMASPMSLEEAQLAKTYADKRAQFVQEGIEPALAALRVSNYPEAKRIMLEKIRPGFDVARTAADVLLKYQLNEAKTNFETNSDRFQAIRAVSITLIALGLLFAVLFDGLLMRGVTV
;
A
#
# COMPACT_ATOMS: atom_id res chain seq x y z
N MET A 1 -2.62 -2.30 -7.40
CA MET A 1 -2.20 -1.21 -6.48
C MET A 1 -1.82 -1.82 -5.13
N GLY A 2 -0.53 -2.11 -4.93
CA GLY A 2 -0.01 -2.63 -3.65
C GLY A 2 -0.08 -1.61 -2.51
N THR A 3 0.10 -0.32 -2.82
CA THR A 3 -0.01 0.81 -1.88
C THR A 3 -1.31 0.84 -1.08
N ALA A 4 -2.46 0.67 -1.74
CA ALA A 4 -3.77 0.67 -1.08
C ALA A 4 -3.89 -0.48 -0.07
N LYS A 5 -3.43 -1.68 -0.46
CA LYS A 5 -3.44 -2.86 0.42
C LYS A 5 -2.56 -2.63 1.65
N THR A 6 -1.34 -2.12 1.49
CA THR A 6 -0.44 -1.79 2.62
C THR A 6 -1.08 -0.76 3.58
N ALA A 7 -1.74 0.27 3.04
CA ALA A 7 -2.43 1.28 3.83
C ALA A 7 -3.62 0.72 4.61
N ASP A 8 -4.47 -0.10 3.98
CA ASP A 8 -5.62 -0.74 4.60
C ASP A 8 -5.19 -1.66 5.77
N ILE A 9 -4.08 -2.38 5.59
CA ILE A 9 -3.56 -3.24 6.66
C ILE A 9 -3.07 -2.40 7.84
N LYS A 10 -2.34 -1.31 7.58
CA LYS A 10 -1.89 -0.39 8.63
C LYS A 10 -3.08 0.20 9.41
N TYR A 11 -4.17 0.54 8.71
CA TYR A 11 -5.41 0.99 9.34
C TYR A 11 -6.00 -0.10 10.26
N MET A 12 -6.12 -1.34 9.78
CA MET A 12 -6.64 -2.45 10.59
C MET A 12 -5.78 -2.75 11.82
N MET A 13 -4.45 -2.64 11.72
CA MET A 13 -3.56 -2.77 12.88
C MET A 13 -3.85 -1.72 13.95
N LEU A 14 -4.05 -0.46 13.54
CA LEU A 14 -4.41 0.63 14.44
C LEU A 14 -5.78 0.38 15.08
N ARG A 15 -6.77 -0.05 14.28
CA ARG A 15 -8.12 -0.40 14.75
C ARG A 15 -8.06 -1.48 15.83
N ASN A 16 -7.29 -2.54 15.59
CA ASN A 16 -7.15 -3.64 16.55
C ASN A 16 -6.56 -3.17 17.88
N ARG A 17 -5.50 -2.37 17.83
CA ARG A 17 -4.90 -1.78 19.03
C ARG A 17 -5.89 -0.91 19.80
N LEU A 18 -6.69 -0.09 19.10
CA LEU A 18 -7.70 0.76 19.73
C LEU A 18 -8.83 -0.07 20.35
N GLY A 19 -9.30 -1.12 19.66
CA GLY A 19 -10.30 -2.03 20.20
C GLY A 19 -9.87 -2.66 21.52
N ILE A 20 -8.63 -3.14 21.59
CA ILE A 20 -8.05 -3.70 22.82
C ILE A 20 -7.94 -2.63 23.92
N ALA A 21 -7.53 -1.41 23.57
CA ALA A 21 -7.48 -0.30 24.52
C ALA A 21 -8.86 0.02 25.10
N ASN A 22 -9.91 0.06 24.27
CA ASN A 22 -11.27 0.31 24.71
C ASN A 22 -11.80 -0.81 25.61
N ALA A 23 -11.51 -2.08 25.27
CA ALA A 23 -11.86 -3.21 26.12
C ALA A 23 -11.19 -3.13 27.51
N LEU A 24 -9.94 -2.66 27.58
CA LEU A 24 -9.22 -2.44 28.84
C LEU A 24 -9.78 -1.27 29.67
N LEU A 25 -10.40 -0.29 29.02
CA LEU A 25 -11.03 0.86 29.70
C LEU A 25 -12.43 0.52 30.21
N GLU A 26 -13.24 -0.13 29.38
CA GLU A 26 -14.65 -0.41 29.68
C GLU A 26 -14.81 -1.66 30.56
N GLN A 27 -13.96 -2.68 30.36
CA GLN A 27 -13.94 -3.94 31.15
C GLN A 27 -15.31 -4.65 31.24
N THR A 28 -16.14 -4.51 30.22
CA THR A 28 -17.42 -5.21 30.10
C THR A 28 -17.30 -6.47 29.23
N PRO A 29 -18.12 -7.52 29.50
CA PRO A 29 -18.20 -8.69 28.64
C PRO A 29 -18.57 -8.35 27.19
N GLU A 30 -19.50 -7.43 26.99
CA GLU A 30 -20.01 -7.03 25.67
C GLU A 30 -18.91 -6.35 24.83
N ARG A 31 -18.14 -5.43 25.44
CA ARG A 31 -17.02 -4.77 24.75
C ARG A 31 -15.89 -5.74 24.45
N THR A 32 -15.61 -6.67 25.37
CA THR A 32 -14.60 -7.72 25.18
C THR A 32 -14.96 -8.63 24.01
N GLN A 33 -16.21 -9.11 23.97
CA GLN A 33 -16.70 -9.95 22.88
C GLN A 33 -16.61 -9.21 21.53
N THR A 34 -17.17 -8.00 21.46
CA THR A 34 -17.12 -7.17 20.25
C THR A 34 -15.69 -6.95 19.77
N THR A 35 -14.77 -6.67 20.70
CA THR A 35 -13.36 -6.46 20.38
C THR A 35 -12.71 -7.71 19.80
N ASN A 36 -12.95 -8.89 20.40
CA ASN A 36 -12.41 -10.15 19.89
C ASN A 36 -12.90 -10.43 18.46
N GLU A 37 -14.21 -10.33 18.22
CA GLU A 37 -14.82 -10.58 16.90
C GLU A 37 -14.27 -9.64 15.83
N GLU A 38 -14.26 -8.33 16.11
CA GLU A 38 -13.74 -7.34 15.16
C GLU A 38 -12.24 -7.52 14.87
N VAL A 39 -11.44 -7.92 15.88
CA VAL A 39 -10.00 -8.17 15.68
C VAL A 39 -9.79 -9.43 14.83
N GLU A 40 -10.51 -10.52 15.09
CA GLU A 40 -10.45 -11.75 14.28
C GLU A 40 -10.82 -11.49 12.83
N ILE A 41 -11.90 -10.74 12.59
CA ILE A 41 -12.31 -10.30 11.24
C ILE A 41 -11.17 -9.51 10.56
N ASN A 42 -10.55 -8.58 11.27
CA ASN A 42 -9.46 -7.77 10.73
C ASN A 42 -8.20 -8.59 10.42
N LEU A 43 -7.87 -9.58 11.26
CA LEU A 43 -6.76 -10.51 11.02
C LEU A 43 -6.99 -11.31 9.74
N SER A 44 -8.21 -11.85 9.56
CA SER A 44 -8.59 -12.58 8.34
C SER A 44 -8.57 -11.71 7.09
N LYS A 45 -9.18 -10.52 7.13
CA LYS A 45 -9.15 -9.55 6.03
C LYS A 45 -7.72 -9.18 5.64
N THR A 46 -6.88 -8.92 6.63
CA THR A 46 -5.48 -8.60 6.39
C THR A 46 -4.73 -9.75 5.72
N ALA A 47 -4.93 -11.00 6.18
CA ALA A 47 -4.28 -12.15 5.57
C ALA A 47 -4.61 -12.26 4.08
N LYS A 48 -5.89 -12.10 3.72
CA LYS A 48 -6.35 -12.11 2.31
C LYS A 48 -5.76 -10.96 1.49
N LEU A 49 -5.73 -9.74 2.04
CA LEU A 49 -5.12 -8.60 1.36
C LEU A 49 -3.63 -8.83 1.12
N TRP A 50 -2.93 -9.38 2.11
CA TRP A 50 -1.51 -9.66 2.05
C TRP A 50 -1.17 -10.75 1.03
N GLU A 51 -1.92 -11.85 1.04
CA GLU A 51 -1.80 -12.93 0.06
C GLU A 51 -1.96 -12.40 -1.37
N GLY A 52 -3.04 -11.65 -1.63
CA GLY A 52 -3.25 -11.05 -2.94
C GLY A 52 -2.24 -9.95 -3.29
N TYR A 53 -1.52 -9.39 -2.33
CA TYR A 53 -0.41 -8.48 -2.60
C TYR A 53 0.84 -9.26 -3.02
N MET A 54 1.20 -10.30 -2.27
CA MET A 54 2.35 -11.17 -2.55
C MET A 54 2.22 -11.96 -3.86
N ALA A 55 1.00 -12.18 -4.34
CA ALA A 55 0.75 -12.80 -5.66
C ALA A 55 0.99 -11.86 -6.86
N SER A 56 1.19 -10.56 -6.63
CA SER A 56 1.45 -9.60 -7.71
C SER A 56 2.93 -9.62 -8.12
N PRO A 57 3.26 -9.36 -9.40
CA PRO A 57 4.64 -9.13 -9.82
C PRO A 57 5.26 -7.98 -9.03
N MET A 58 6.47 -8.17 -8.54
CA MET A 58 7.21 -7.20 -7.73
C MET A 58 8.70 -7.32 -7.98
N SER A 59 9.44 -6.24 -7.74
CA SER A 59 10.90 -6.25 -7.81
C SER A 59 11.49 -7.07 -6.64
N LEU A 60 12.76 -7.47 -6.75
CA LEU A 60 13.46 -8.15 -5.66
C LEU A 60 13.54 -7.28 -4.39
N GLU A 61 13.70 -5.96 -4.57
CA GLU A 61 13.75 -5.00 -3.47
C GLU A 61 12.38 -4.86 -2.79
N GLU A 62 11.31 -4.73 -3.58
CA GLU A 62 9.95 -4.70 -3.03
C GLU A 62 9.64 -5.99 -2.27
N ALA A 63 9.99 -7.15 -2.81
CA ALA A 63 9.79 -8.45 -2.17
C ALA A 63 10.51 -8.54 -0.80
N GLN A 64 11.73 -8.01 -0.71
CA GLN A 64 12.49 -8.00 0.54
C GLN A 64 11.87 -7.06 1.59
N LEU A 65 11.42 -5.87 1.17
CA LEU A 65 10.70 -4.93 2.04
C LEU A 65 9.35 -5.51 2.49
N ALA A 66 8.62 -6.14 1.58
CA ALA A 66 7.37 -6.83 1.84
C ALA A 66 7.55 -7.95 2.87
N LYS A 67 8.56 -8.81 2.69
CA LYS A 67 8.90 -9.86 3.66
C LYS A 67 9.21 -9.28 5.03
N THR A 68 10.03 -8.23 5.07
CA THR A 68 10.39 -7.56 6.34
C THR A 68 9.15 -7.06 7.07
N TYR A 69 8.23 -6.41 6.35
CA TYR A 69 6.96 -5.97 6.91
C TYR A 69 6.10 -7.15 7.39
N ALA A 70 5.98 -8.22 6.60
CA ALA A 70 5.24 -9.42 6.98
C ALA A 70 5.77 -10.03 8.28
N ASP A 71 7.09 -10.17 8.41
CA ASP A 71 7.74 -10.74 9.60
C ASP A 71 7.45 -9.88 10.84
N LYS A 72 7.59 -8.55 10.74
CA LYS A 72 7.30 -7.63 11.86
C LYS A 72 5.83 -7.62 12.25
N ARG A 73 4.93 -7.69 11.26
CA ARG A 73 3.50 -7.79 11.51
C ARG A 73 3.14 -9.12 12.18
N ALA A 74 3.71 -10.23 11.73
CA ALA A 74 3.48 -11.54 12.33
C ALA A 74 3.89 -11.54 13.80
N GLN A 75 5.07 -10.98 14.11
CA GLN A 75 5.54 -10.81 15.48
C GLN A 75 4.58 -9.96 16.33
N PHE A 76 4.11 -8.82 15.80
CA PHE A 76 3.13 -7.97 16.47
C PHE A 76 1.83 -8.71 16.81
N VAL A 77 1.36 -9.58 15.91
CA VAL A 77 0.14 -10.37 16.14
C VAL A 77 0.37 -11.47 17.17
N GLN A 78 1.41 -12.29 16.98
CA GLN A 78 1.69 -13.48 17.79
C GLN A 78 2.15 -13.14 19.20
N GLU A 79 2.96 -12.09 19.38
CA GLU A 79 3.47 -11.71 20.70
C GLU A 79 2.58 -10.71 21.45
N GLY A 80 1.69 -10.02 20.73
CA GLY A 80 0.91 -8.91 21.27
C GLY A 80 -0.59 -9.13 21.20
N ILE A 81 -1.14 -9.16 19.98
CA ILE A 81 -2.59 -9.21 19.77
C ILE A 81 -3.20 -10.49 20.30
N GLU A 82 -2.71 -11.66 19.88
CA GLU A 82 -3.29 -12.95 20.26
C GLU A 82 -3.26 -13.19 21.78
N PRO A 83 -2.13 -12.95 22.49
CA PRO A 83 -2.09 -13.08 23.95
C PRO A 83 -3.01 -12.09 24.67
N ALA A 84 -3.13 -10.85 24.18
CA ALA A 84 -4.03 -9.87 24.78
C ALA A 84 -5.50 -10.28 24.63
N LEU A 85 -5.91 -10.77 23.46
CA LEU A 85 -7.28 -11.29 23.29
C LEU A 85 -7.53 -12.50 24.19
N ALA A 86 -6.55 -13.41 24.32
CA ALA A 86 -6.67 -14.55 25.22
C ALA A 86 -6.87 -14.12 26.68
N ALA A 87 -6.10 -13.12 27.15
CA ALA A 87 -6.26 -12.55 28.49
C ALA A 87 -7.61 -11.84 28.67
N LEU A 88 -8.09 -11.09 27.67
CA LEU A 88 -9.40 -10.45 27.70
C LEU A 88 -10.54 -11.48 27.79
N ARG A 89 -10.48 -12.60 27.05
CA ARG A 89 -11.52 -13.65 27.06
C ARG A 89 -11.75 -14.27 28.44
N VAL A 90 -10.74 -14.30 29.30
CA VAL A 90 -10.83 -14.81 30.68
C VAL A 90 -10.92 -13.67 31.71
N SER A 91 -11.26 -12.45 31.27
CA SER A 91 -11.37 -11.24 32.10
C SER A 91 -10.11 -10.88 32.88
N ASN A 92 -8.94 -11.32 32.42
CA ASN A 92 -7.65 -10.97 33.01
C ASN A 92 -7.14 -9.63 32.44
N TYR A 93 -7.83 -8.55 32.79
CA TYR A 93 -7.50 -7.19 32.34
C TYR A 93 -6.10 -6.71 32.76
N PRO A 94 -5.56 -7.04 33.96
CA PRO A 94 -4.19 -6.70 34.31
C PRO A 94 -3.16 -7.27 33.34
N GLU A 95 -3.29 -8.55 32.95
CA GLU A 95 -2.38 -9.17 32.00
C GLU A 95 -2.55 -8.60 30.58
N ALA A 96 -3.79 -8.41 30.13
CA ALA A 96 -4.05 -7.75 28.84
C ALA A 96 -3.46 -6.33 28.81
N LYS A 97 -3.50 -5.59 29.92
CA LYS A 97 -2.87 -4.26 30.04
C LYS A 97 -1.35 -4.35 29.98
N ARG A 98 -0.73 -5.32 30.66
CA ARG A 98 0.71 -5.55 30.59
C ARG A 98 1.16 -5.83 29.16
N ILE A 99 0.49 -6.78 28.48
CA ILE A 99 0.76 -7.12 27.07
C ILE A 99 0.55 -5.89 26.16
N MET A 100 -0.50 -5.11 26.40
CA MET A 100 -0.74 -3.88 25.64
C MET A 100 0.43 -2.90 25.73
N LEU A 101 0.99 -2.70 26.93
CA LEU A 101 2.08 -1.76 27.16
C LEU A 101 3.43 -2.29 26.68
N GLU A 102 3.73 -3.56 26.94
CA GLU A 102 5.05 -4.15 26.70
C GLU A 102 5.22 -4.74 25.31
N LYS A 103 4.12 -5.21 24.68
CA LYS A 103 4.18 -5.96 23.41
C LYS A 103 3.41 -5.26 22.29
N ILE A 104 2.15 -4.89 22.50
CA ILE A 104 1.32 -4.29 21.44
C ILE A 104 1.84 -2.92 21.05
N ARG A 105 2.11 -2.01 22.00
CA ARG A 105 2.58 -0.66 21.68
C ARG A 105 3.92 -0.68 20.92
N PRO A 106 4.99 -1.31 21.42
CA PRO A 106 6.26 -1.36 20.69
C PRO A 106 6.16 -2.15 19.38
N GLY A 107 5.45 -3.30 19.39
CA GLY A 107 5.26 -4.12 18.21
C GLY A 107 4.51 -3.39 17.09
N PHE A 108 3.51 -2.57 17.45
CA PHE A 108 2.81 -1.71 16.50
C PHE A 108 3.76 -0.69 15.87
N ASP A 109 4.60 -0.02 16.66
CA ASP A 109 5.53 0.98 16.13
C ASP A 109 6.55 0.38 15.18
N VAL A 110 7.09 -0.81 15.51
CA VAL A 110 8.02 -1.55 14.65
C VAL A 110 7.35 -1.96 13.34
N ALA A 111 6.17 -2.58 13.41
CA ALA A 111 5.45 -3.05 12.22
C ALA A 111 4.94 -1.87 11.36
N ARG A 112 4.50 -0.77 11.97
CA ARG A 112 4.13 0.48 11.28
C ARG A 112 5.33 1.06 10.53
N THR A 113 6.50 1.12 11.18
CA THR A 113 7.71 1.67 10.55
C THR A 113 8.11 0.83 9.33
N ALA A 114 8.05 -0.50 9.43
CA ALA A 114 8.29 -1.37 8.28
C ALA A 114 7.28 -1.14 7.14
N ALA A 115 6.00 -0.93 7.47
CA ALA A 115 4.96 -0.57 6.50
C ALA A 115 5.26 0.78 5.81
N ASP A 116 5.73 1.77 6.56
CA ASP A 116 6.06 3.10 6.04
C ASP A 116 7.24 3.04 5.05
N VAL A 117 8.24 2.20 5.33
CA VAL A 117 9.35 1.95 4.39
C VAL A 117 8.85 1.32 3.09
N LEU A 118 8.03 0.27 3.20
CA LEU A 118 7.44 -0.39 2.01
C LEU A 118 6.58 0.58 1.20
N LEU A 119 5.71 1.34 1.87
CA LEU A 119 4.80 2.27 1.21
C LEU A 119 5.58 3.40 0.51
N LYS A 120 6.66 3.89 1.12
CA LYS A 120 7.56 4.87 0.49
C LYS A 120 8.20 4.31 -0.78
N TYR A 121 8.65 3.05 -0.76
CA TYR A 121 9.19 2.39 -1.93
C TYR A 121 8.14 2.32 -3.06
N GLN A 122 6.94 1.81 -2.75
CA GLN A 122 5.86 1.66 -3.72
C GLN A 122 5.41 3.00 -4.31
N LEU A 123 5.38 4.07 -3.51
CA LEU A 123 5.08 5.42 -3.99
C LEU A 123 6.16 5.98 -4.91
N ASN A 124 7.44 5.75 -4.58
CA ASN A 124 8.55 6.17 -5.43
C ASN A 124 8.53 5.42 -6.77
N GLU A 125 8.31 4.11 -6.75
CA GLU A 125 8.20 3.30 -7.97
C GLU A 125 7.02 3.76 -8.83
N ALA A 126 5.85 3.98 -8.22
CA ALA A 126 4.69 4.52 -8.92
C ALA A 126 4.97 5.90 -9.54
N LYS A 127 5.69 6.77 -8.83
CA LYS A 127 6.13 8.08 -9.33
C LYS A 127 7.09 7.94 -10.50
N THR A 128 8.13 7.13 -10.40
CA THR A 128 9.10 6.90 -11.49
C THR A 128 8.42 6.31 -12.74
N ASN A 129 7.52 5.35 -12.54
CA ASN A 129 6.72 4.78 -13.63
C ASN A 129 5.82 5.82 -14.28
N PHE A 130 5.22 6.73 -13.49
CA PHE A 130 4.43 7.84 -14.01
C PHE A 130 5.29 8.84 -14.80
N GLU A 131 6.43 9.27 -14.25
CA GLU A 131 7.35 10.22 -14.89
C GLU A 131 7.89 9.65 -16.22
N THR A 132 8.37 8.41 -16.23
CA THR A 132 8.87 7.73 -17.43
C THR A 132 7.78 7.61 -18.52
N ASN A 133 6.54 7.33 -18.13
CA ASN A 133 5.43 7.24 -19.07
C ASN A 133 4.96 8.63 -19.54
N SER A 134 5.09 9.67 -18.72
CA SER A 134 4.81 11.06 -19.09
C SER A 134 5.84 11.61 -20.08
N ASP A 135 7.13 11.31 -19.88
CA ASP A 135 8.20 11.69 -20.81
C ASP A 135 8.03 11.00 -22.17
N ARG A 136 7.66 9.71 -22.18
CA ARG A 136 7.30 9.00 -23.41
C ARG A 136 6.11 9.65 -24.11
N PHE A 137 5.10 10.08 -23.36
CA PHE A 137 3.95 10.78 -23.93
C PHE A 137 4.35 12.12 -24.56
N GLN A 138 5.22 12.90 -23.91
CA GLN A 138 5.75 14.15 -24.48
C GLN A 138 6.62 13.91 -25.72
N ALA A 139 7.47 12.88 -25.71
CA ALA A 139 8.29 12.51 -26.86
C ALA A 139 7.43 12.10 -28.06
N ILE A 140 6.42 11.24 -27.87
CA ILE A 140 5.50 10.83 -28.94
C ILE A 140 4.74 12.03 -29.49
N ARG A 141 4.30 12.96 -28.62
CA ARG A 141 3.62 14.18 -29.04
C ARG A 141 4.54 15.09 -29.86
N ALA A 142 5.79 15.29 -29.44
CA ALA A 142 6.77 16.08 -30.16
C ALA A 142 7.13 15.48 -31.53
N VAL A 143 7.31 14.16 -31.60
CA VAL A 143 7.54 13.44 -32.87
C VAL A 143 6.32 13.56 -33.79
N SER A 144 5.11 13.38 -33.25
CA SER A 144 3.86 13.53 -34.02
C SER A 144 3.72 14.94 -34.60
N ILE A 145 3.95 15.98 -33.80
CA ILE A 145 3.91 17.39 -34.24
C ILE A 145 4.96 17.63 -35.34
N THR A 146 6.17 17.11 -35.18
CA THR A 146 7.26 17.27 -36.17
C THR A 146 6.91 16.61 -37.50
N LEU A 147 6.38 15.37 -37.45
CA LEU A 147 5.96 14.65 -38.66
C LEU A 147 4.80 15.35 -39.38
N ILE A 148 3.81 15.86 -38.63
CA ILE A 148 2.71 16.64 -39.20
C ILE A 148 3.25 17.91 -39.89
N ALA A 149 4.14 18.65 -39.23
CA ALA A 149 4.73 19.87 -39.79
C ALA A 149 5.54 19.58 -41.07
N LEU A 150 6.33 18.51 -41.09
CA LEU A 150 7.07 18.09 -42.28
C LEU A 150 6.15 17.66 -43.42
N GLY A 151 5.08 16.92 -43.13
CA GLY A 151 4.10 16.51 -44.13
C GLY A 151 3.39 17.71 -44.79
N LEU A 152 3.01 18.71 -43.99
CA LEU A 152 2.42 19.96 -44.49
C LEU A 152 3.42 20.74 -45.36
N LEU A 153 4.68 20.83 -44.93
CA LEU A 153 5.72 21.49 -45.71
C LEU A 153 5.92 20.83 -47.08
N PHE A 154 5.98 19.50 -47.13
CA PHE A 154 6.06 18.75 -48.38
C PHE A 154 4.85 19.03 -49.28
N ALA A 155 3.63 19.05 -48.73
CA ALA A 155 2.43 19.34 -49.51
C ALA A 155 2.50 20.73 -50.18
N VAL A 156 2.92 21.76 -49.44
CA VAL A 156 3.07 23.13 -49.97
C VAL A 156 4.17 23.21 -51.03
N LEU A 157 5.30 22.55 -50.81
CA LEU A 157 6.40 22.53 -51.78
C LEU A 157 6.00 21.83 -53.08
N PHE A 158 5.32 20.68 -52.99
CA PHE A 158 4.83 19.95 -54.17
C PHE A 158 3.77 20.73 -54.91
N ASP A 159 2.84 21.37 -54.22
CA ASP A 159 1.81 22.22 -54.84
C ASP A 159 2.47 23.39 -55.62
N GLY A 160 3.45 24.07 -55.01
CA GLY A 160 4.20 25.13 -55.68
C GLY A 160 5.06 24.66 -56.85
N LEU A 161 5.64 23.46 -56.80
CA LEU A 161 6.38 22.85 -57.91
C LEU A 161 5.48 22.44 -59.07
N LEU A 162 4.29 21.89 -58.78
CA LEU A 162 3.29 21.52 -59.79
C LEU A 162 2.73 22.76 -60.51
N MET A 163 2.40 23.83 -59.76
CA MET A 163 1.96 25.10 -60.37
C MET A 163 3.02 25.69 -61.31
N ARG A 164 4.30 25.52 -60.98
CA ARG A 164 5.41 25.97 -61.85
C ARG A 164 5.64 25.07 -63.06
N GLY A 165 5.41 23.76 -62.95
CA GLY A 165 5.59 22.80 -64.04
C GLY A 165 4.47 22.79 -65.08
N VAL A 166 3.25 23.17 -64.71
CA VAL A 166 2.08 23.22 -65.63
C VAL A 166 2.03 24.52 -66.45
N THR A 167 2.85 25.54 -66.12
CA THR A 167 2.84 26.86 -66.78
C THR A 167 3.92 27.00 -67.87
N VAL A 168 4.29 25.92 -68.56
CA VAL A 168 5.15 25.96 -69.77
C VAL A 168 4.43 25.32 -70.94
#